data_AF-A0A7L3SH41-F1
#
_entry.id   AF-A0A7L3SH41-F1
#
_cell.length_a   1.000
_cell.length_b   1.000
_cell.length_c   1.000
_cell.angle_alpha   90.00
_cell.angle_beta   90.00
_cell.angle_gamma   90.00
#
_symmetry.space_group_name_H-M   'P 1'
#
loop_
_entity.id
_entity.type
_entity.pdbx_description
1 polymer ?
#
loop_
_entity_poly.entity_id
_entity_poly.type
_entity_poly.pdbx_seq_one_letter_code
_entity_poly.pdbx_strand_id
1 'polypeptide(L)'
;LEENNVLDGCFLLNEVNLRQVIVLPKAEWERIQDSLDSTTREAARILAEQKEREEMRLRSKAAVKDWPNTIMGLAQRKLKAKKLREEREEEERKRLDLEEQQFQATKRKEAIDCAKTYLYYQTERVKGFHSALLLAEVLKERDAQVEFKKLKSDINKKKDEEKEHECKEAILREQEKAHQHYLNQQALRRDQLEQIKERKHQADLAKLEDKREGEQLQRLNRLYQLEIQRKMEKEREEKVEHQRLYHEHVSDQKIIKAIEEQKQMEEDDRIKAHFKAKQTIAKLIKEKKAEMHRLKQEHQDKIIRQLAVQMNEALKREDDRLARDIEKKEAEQEKKRKEKEAKEKAAMESIAEHRAAVLKMKAEKEREEKAEGKKELHALMEENRIYLEMEKAKKQRQRDASMEVQKIQIQQMAEKQAKHQQEKQADLDYEAQREATALCKEREFQSYAKQVIESESKTTHHLYPLLKAYKDGRGLGYRPFSRAREGINTSFQAQDDAGTQLPYSCTT
;
A
#
# COMPACT_ATOMS: atom_id res chain seq x y z
N LEU A 1 30.28 62.48 -59.55
CA LEU A 1 31.68 62.56 -60.04
C LEU A 1 31.98 61.31 -60.85
N GLU A 2 31.26 61.15 -61.94
CA GLU A 2 31.91 60.72 -63.18
C GLU A 2 32.75 61.91 -63.65
N GLU A 3 33.82 61.67 -64.40
CA GLU A 3 34.26 62.56 -65.48
C GLU A 3 35.27 61.81 -66.36
N ASN A 4 34.81 61.36 -67.53
CA ASN A 4 35.65 60.73 -68.53
C ASN A 4 36.33 61.84 -69.35
N ASN A 5 37.67 61.95 -69.28
CA ASN A 5 38.43 62.87 -70.13
C ASN A 5 38.45 62.37 -71.58
N VAL A 6 37.53 62.86 -72.41
CA VAL A 6 37.46 62.52 -73.85
C VAL A 6 37.07 63.75 -74.68
N LEU A 7 38.02 64.22 -75.49
CA LEU A 7 37.87 65.24 -76.56
C LEU A 7 37.52 66.67 -76.08
N ASP A 8 37.76 67.74 -76.86
CA ASP A 8 38.13 67.77 -78.29
C ASP A 8 39.28 68.76 -78.62
N GLY A 9 39.93 68.54 -79.77
CA GLY A 9 41.10 69.32 -80.22
C GLY A 9 40.72 70.54 -81.06
N CYS A 10 40.97 71.74 -80.54
CA CYS A 10 40.84 72.97 -81.33
C CYS A 10 41.97 73.08 -82.37
N PHE A 11 41.66 72.73 -83.62
CA PHE A 11 42.50 73.02 -84.78
C PHE A 11 42.69 74.55 -84.95
N LEU A 12 43.89 74.97 -85.32
CA LEU A 12 44.16 76.35 -85.74
C LEU A 12 43.55 76.61 -87.13
N LEU A 13 42.91 77.77 -87.29
CA LEU A 13 42.59 78.36 -88.60
C LEU A 13 43.15 79.78 -88.67
N ASN A 14 43.52 80.20 -89.88
CA ASN A 14 44.52 81.25 -90.10
C ASN A 14 44.05 82.69 -89.91
N GLU A 15 45.04 83.58 -89.74
CA GLU A 15 45.07 84.99 -90.16
C GLU A 15 44.03 85.96 -89.57
N VAL A 16 44.42 86.64 -88.50
CA VAL A 16 43.90 87.97 -88.13
C VAL A 16 45.05 88.98 -88.13
N ASN A 17 44.80 90.18 -88.67
CA ASN A 17 45.83 91.13 -89.07
C ASN A 17 46.55 91.84 -87.90
N LEU A 18 47.89 91.79 -87.89
CA LEU A 18 48.79 92.49 -86.94
C LEU A 18 48.85 94.03 -87.13
N ARG A 19 47.71 94.70 -87.31
CA ARG A 19 47.63 96.16 -87.54
C ARG A 19 46.63 96.91 -86.65
N GLN A 20 45.91 96.24 -85.75
CA GLN A 20 45.05 96.89 -84.76
C GLN A 20 45.23 96.24 -83.37
N VAL A 21 45.92 96.95 -82.48
CA VAL A 21 46.01 96.64 -81.05
C VAL A 21 45.60 97.89 -80.28
N ILE A 22 44.55 97.79 -79.48
CA ILE A 22 44.10 98.86 -78.58
C ILE A 22 44.54 98.48 -77.16
N VAL A 23 45.36 99.33 -76.52
CA VAL A 23 45.83 99.11 -75.15
C VAL A 23 44.88 99.81 -74.19
N LEU A 24 44.19 99.04 -73.35
CA LEU A 24 43.24 99.55 -72.34
C LEU A 24 43.94 99.86 -71.01
N PRO A 25 43.59 100.96 -70.31
CA PRO A 25 44.11 101.26 -68.97
C PRO A 25 43.63 100.25 -67.91
N LYS A 26 44.53 99.88 -67.00
CA LYS A 26 44.26 98.87 -65.94
C LYS A 26 43.03 99.17 -65.07
N ALA A 27 42.73 100.44 -64.80
CA ALA A 27 41.56 100.83 -64.01
C ALA A 27 40.22 100.59 -64.73
N GLU A 28 40.17 100.69 -66.07
CA GLU A 28 39.00 100.29 -66.87
C GLU A 28 38.79 98.78 -66.78
N TRP A 29 39.88 98.00 -66.90
CA TRP A 29 39.85 96.55 -66.79
C TRP A 29 39.35 96.09 -65.41
N GLU A 30 39.91 96.63 -64.32
CA GLU A 30 39.52 96.26 -62.95
C GLU A 30 38.06 96.63 -62.66
N ARG A 31 37.56 97.78 -63.12
CA ARG A 31 36.14 98.14 -62.99
C ARG A 31 35.21 97.21 -63.78
N ILE A 32 35.61 96.81 -64.99
CA ILE A 32 34.85 95.83 -65.79
C ILE A 32 34.81 94.49 -65.06
N GLN A 33 35.96 94.01 -64.57
CA GLN A 33 36.07 92.77 -63.82
C GLN A 33 35.24 92.78 -62.53
N ASP A 34 35.34 93.83 -61.70
CA ASP A 34 34.51 93.98 -60.48
C ASP A 34 33.01 94.03 -60.78
N SER A 35 32.60 94.60 -61.93
CA SER A 35 31.19 94.63 -62.33
C SER A 35 30.67 93.24 -62.72
N LEU A 36 31.49 92.42 -63.39
CA LEU A 36 31.17 91.03 -63.73
C LEU A 36 31.21 90.11 -62.50
N ASP A 37 32.14 90.36 -61.57
CA ASP A 37 32.28 89.62 -60.31
C ASP A 37 31.23 90.00 -59.25
N SER A 38 30.41 91.03 -59.47
CA SER A 38 29.42 91.48 -58.48
C SER A 38 28.41 90.38 -58.13
N THR A 39 27.80 89.78 -59.14
CA THR A 39 26.83 88.68 -59.00
C THR A 39 27.49 87.37 -58.55
N THR A 40 28.74 87.11 -58.93
CA THR A 40 29.47 85.92 -58.47
C THR A 40 29.81 86.00 -56.98
N ARG A 41 30.15 87.20 -56.48
CA ARG A 41 30.37 87.48 -55.04
C ARG A 41 29.08 87.37 -54.23
N GLU A 42 27.93 87.81 -54.76
CA GLU A 42 26.63 87.62 -54.10
C GLU A 42 26.20 86.15 -54.06
N ALA A 43 26.34 85.42 -55.18
CA ALA A 43 26.11 83.98 -55.21
C ALA A 43 27.02 83.21 -54.23
N ALA A 44 28.30 83.59 -54.15
CA ALA A 44 29.25 83.01 -53.20
C ALA A 44 28.86 83.28 -51.73
N ARG A 45 28.34 84.47 -51.42
CA ARG A 45 27.81 84.80 -50.08
C ARG A 45 26.59 83.96 -49.74
N ILE A 46 25.64 83.80 -50.66
CA ILE A 46 24.44 82.96 -50.46
C ILE A 46 24.84 81.49 -50.26
N LEU A 47 25.80 80.98 -51.03
CA LEU A 47 26.32 79.63 -50.86
C LEU A 47 27.10 79.43 -49.55
N ALA A 48 27.82 80.45 -49.07
CA ALA A 48 28.47 80.42 -47.76
C ALA A 48 27.42 80.40 -46.63
N GLU A 49 26.41 81.27 -46.69
CA GLU A 49 25.34 81.30 -45.68
C GLU A 49 24.53 79.98 -45.67
N GLN A 50 24.28 79.39 -46.84
CA GLN A 50 23.66 78.06 -46.92
C GLN A 50 24.52 76.99 -46.23
N LYS A 51 25.84 76.96 -46.48
CA LYS A 51 26.77 76.05 -45.80
C LYS A 51 26.78 76.26 -44.28
N GLU A 52 26.84 77.51 -43.81
CA GLU A 52 26.79 77.82 -42.37
C GLU A 52 25.46 77.38 -41.73
N ARG A 53 24.33 77.59 -42.41
CA ARG A 53 23.01 77.09 -41.97
C ARG A 53 22.96 75.55 -41.96
N GLU A 54 23.58 74.88 -42.93
CA GLU A 54 23.68 73.41 -42.96
C GLU A 54 24.59 72.86 -41.85
N GLU A 55 25.75 73.46 -41.62
CA GLU A 55 26.64 73.14 -40.51
C GLU A 55 25.97 73.37 -39.16
N MET A 56 25.27 74.51 -38.98
CA MET A 56 24.48 74.78 -37.78
C MET A 56 23.42 73.71 -37.58
N ARG A 57 22.69 73.32 -38.63
CA ARG A 57 21.71 72.22 -38.62
C ARG A 57 22.33 70.87 -38.25
N LEU A 58 23.55 70.58 -38.70
CA LEU A 58 24.29 69.37 -38.33
C LEU A 58 24.75 69.40 -36.86
N ARG A 59 25.29 70.53 -36.39
CA ARG A 59 25.69 70.75 -34.98
C ARG A 59 24.47 70.61 -34.05
N SER A 60 23.32 71.18 -34.41
CA SER A 60 22.06 71.01 -33.67
C SER A 60 21.57 69.56 -33.67
N LYS A 61 21.62 68.86 -34.81
CA LYS A 61 21.26 67.42 -34.88
C LYS A 61 22.16 66.56 -34.00
N ALA A 62 23.46 66.86 -33.93
CA ALA A 62 24.40 66.17 -33.05
C ALA A 62 24.05 66.40 -31.57
N ALA A 63 23.83 67.65 -31.16
CA ALA A 63 23.44 67.96 -29.77
C ALA A 63 22.10 67.32 -29.34
N VAL A 64 21.11 67.27 -30.23
CA VAL A 64 19.79 66.67 -29.96
C VAL A 64 19.83 65.13 -29.90
N LYS A 65 20.77 64.50 -30.60
CA LYS A 65 20.96 63.03 -30.62
C LYS A 65 21.21 62.46 -29.23
N ASP A 66 22.05 63.14 -28.45
CA ASP A 66 22.51 62.66 -27.15
C ASP A 66 21.66 63.20 -25.97
N TRP A 67 20.65 64.04 -26.26
CA TRP A 67 19.72 64.58 -25.25
C TRP A 67 18.79 63.48 -24.68
N PRO A 68 18.91 63.11 -23.39
CA PRO A 68 18.14 62.00 -22.79
C PRO A 68 16.60 62.07 -22.89
N ASN A 69 16.04 63.26 -23.16
CA ASN A 69 14.60 63.52 -23.07
C ASN A 69 13.90 63.65 -24.43
N THR A 70 14.63 63.50 -25.55
CA THR A 70 14.06 63.48 -26.91
C THR A 70 13.03 62.35 -27.03
N ILE A 71 11.84 62.62 -27.62
CA ILE A 71 10.72 61.66 -27.72
C ILE A 71 11.17 60.31 -28.31
N MET A 72 11.97 60.35 -29.38
CA MET A 72 12.56 59.15 -30.00
C MET A 72 13.49 58.39 -29.05
N GLY A 73 14.32 59.10 -28.26
CA GLY A 73 15.18 58.50 -27.25
C GLY A 73 14.40 57.86 -26.11
N LEU A 74 13.30 58.50 -25.66
CA LEU A 74 12.39 57.93 -24.67
C LEU A 74 11.67 56.69 -25.20
N ALA A 75 11.24 56.68 -26.46
CA ALA A 75 10.65 55.51 -27.11
C ALA A 75 11.67 54.35 -27.22
N GLN A 76 12.90 54.63 -27.66
CA GLN A 76 13.98 53.64 -27.70
C GLN A 76 14.33 53.09 -26.30
N ARG A 77 14.33 53.95 -25.26
CA ARG A 77 14.52 53.54 -23.86
C ARG A 77 13.37 52.64 -23.38
N LYS A 78 12.12 52.97 -23.68
CA LYS A 78 10.95 52.13 -23.37
C LYS A 78 11.03 50.78 -24.08
N LEU A 79 11.43 50.74 -25.36
CA LEU A 79 11.62 49.50 -26.11
C LEU A 79 12.75 48.62 -25.53
N LYS A 80 13.91 49.21 -25.21
CA LYS A 80 15.02 48.50 -24.54
C LYS A 80 14.61 47.98 -23.16
N ALA A 81 13.89 48.78 -22.38
CA ALA A 81 13.38 48.38 -21.06
C ALA A 81 12.24 47.34 -21.13
N LYS A 82 11.50 47.25 -22.24
CA LYS A 82 10.52 46.19 -22.50
C LYS A 82 11.24 44.89 -22.84
N LYS A 83 12.21 44.92 -23.75
CA LYS A 83 13.08 43.76 -24.06
C LYS A 83 13.75 43.21 -22.80
N LEU A 84 14.38 44.06 -21.99
CA LEU A 84 15.00 43.68 -20.72
C LEU A 84 14.00 43.22 -19.63
N ARG A 85 12.68 43.29 -19.86
CA ARG A 85 11.68 42.60 -19.04
C ARG A 85 11.35 41.26 -19.66
N GLU A 86 11.04 41.23 -20.95
CA GLU A 86 10.73 40.01 -21.71
C GLU A 86 11.86 38.97 -21.62
N GLU A 87 13.12 39.40 -21.76
CA GLU A 87 14.33 38.58 -21.59
C GLU A 87 14.41 37.96 -20.18
N ARG A 88 14.13 38.73 -19.13
CA ARG A 88 14.14 38.23 -17.73
C ARG A 88 12.92 37.36 -17.40
N GLU A 89 11.74 37.68 -17.92
CA GLU A 89 10.54 36.86 -17.80
C GLU A 89 10.72 35.51 -18.51
N GLU A 90 11.44 35.48 -19.65
CA GLU A 90 11.87 34.25 -20.29
C GLU A 90 12.93 33.50 -19.48
N GLU A 91 13.92 34.16 -18.89
CA GLU A 91 14.90 33.54 -17.99
C GLU A 91 14.27 32.98 -16.70
N GLU A 92 13.18 33.59 -16.23
CA GLU A 92 12.36 33.07 -15.11
C GLU A 92 11.58 31.82 -15.54
N ARG A 93 10.92 31.84 -16.71
CA ARG A 93 10.25 30.63 -17.26
C ARG A 93 11.23 29.49 -17.50
N LYS A 94 12.38 29.76 -18.14
CA LYS A 94 13.44 28.77 -18.39
C LYS A 94 14.00 28.17 -17.10
N ARG A 95 14.04 28.93 -16.00
CA ARG A 95 14.39 28.40 -14.67
C ARG A 95 13.30 27.51 -14.08
N LEU A 96 12.04 27.96 -14.12
CA LEU A 96 10.90 27.16 -13.67
C LEU A 96 10.75 25.84 -14.45
N ASP A 97 10.97 25.86 -15.77
CA ASP A 97 10.97 24.66 -16.62
C ASP A 97 12.08 23.68 -16.20
N LEU A 98 13.27 24.17 -15.82
CA LEU A 98 14.38 23.35 -15.34
C LEU A 98 14.15 22.82 -13.91
N GLU A 99 13.53 23.62 -13.05
CA GLU A 99 13.16 23.24 -11.67
C GLU A 99 12.07 22.16 -11.68
N GLU A 100 11.02 22.31 -12.50
CA GLU A 100 9.97 21.31 -12.67
C GLU A 100 10.50 20.03 -13.34
N GLN A 101 11.40 20.14 -14.33
CA GLN A 101 12.08 18.96 -14.88
C GLN A 101 12.90 18.21 -13.82
N GLN A 102 13.60 18.93 -12.94
CA GLN A 102 14.32 18.31 -11.81
C GLN A 102 13.35 17.65 -10.81
N PHE A 103 12.24 18.30 -10.46
CA PHE A 103 11.22 17.78 -9.54
C PHE A 103 10.49 16.54 -10.08
N GLN A 104 10.19 16.52 -11.39
CA GLN A 104 9.65 15.33 -12.05
C GLN A 104 10.69 14.22 -12.16
N ALA A 105 11.97 14.56 -12.36
CA ALA A 105 13.06 13.58 -12.35
C ALA A 105 13.31 12.99 -10.96
N THR A 106 13.23 13.76 -9.87
CA THR A 106 13.34 13.23 -8.50
C THR A 106 12.15 12.35 -8.17
N LYS A 107 10.90 12.79 -8.41
CA LYS A 107 9.69 11.95 -8.24
C LYS A 107 9.76 10.65 -9.03
N ARG A 108 10.21 10.70 -10.29
CA ARG A 108 10.39 9.50 -11.12
C ARG A 108 11.47 8.58 -10.56
N LYS A 109 12.58 9.14 -10.05
CA LYS A 109 13.64 8.38 -9.38
C LYS A 109 13.12 7.73 -8.09
N GLU A 110 12.42 8.47 -7.24
CA GLU A 110 11.81 7.99 -5.99
C GLU A 110 10.84 6.84 -6.28
N ALA A 111 9.93 6.98 -7.24
CA ALA A 111 9.01 5.92 -7.64
C ALA A 111 9.74 4.67 -8.15
N ILE A 112 10.82 4.84 -8.92
CA ILE A 112 11.69 3.75 -9.38
C ILE A 112 12.43 3.09 -8.22
N ASP A 113 12.95 3.84 -7.26
CA ASP A 113 13.71 3.32 -6.12
C ASP A 113 12.80 2.65 -5.09
N CYS A 114 11.58 3.13 -4.89
CA CYS A 114 10.52 2.41 -4.17
C CYS A 114 10.17 1.08 -4.86
N ALA A 115 10.01 1.07 -6.19
CA ALA A 115 9.71 -0.14 -6.95
C ALA A 115 10.87 -1.16 -6.90
N LYS A 116 12.14 -0.71 -6.96
CA LYS A 116 13.32 -1.57 -6.74
C LYS A 116 13.29 -2.22 -5.35
N THR A 117 13.06 -1.43 -4.30
CA THR A 117 13.00 -1.94 -2.92
C THR A 117 11.87 -2.96 -2.74
N TYR A 118 10.70 -2.70 -3.32
CA TYR A 118 9.57 -3.63 -3.30
C TYR A 118 9.91 -4.95 -4.01
N LEU A 119 10.45 -4.90 -5.25
CA LEU A 119 10.85 -6.09 -6.00
C LEU A 119 11.99 -6.87 -5.30
N TYR A 120 12.92 -6.17 -4.66
CA TYR A 120 13.99 -6.78 -3.86
C TYR A 120 13.42 -7.53 -2.64
N TYR A 121 12.49 -6.92 -1.90
CA TYR A 121 11.78 -7.58 -0.79
C TYR A 121 10.87 -8.72 -1.24
N GLN A 122 10.38 -8.70 -2.48
CA GLN A 122 9.65 -9.83 -3.07
C GLN A 122 10.54 -11.05 -3.42
N THR A 123 11.86 -10.95 -3.38
CA THR A 123 12.73 -12.11 -3.66
C THR A 123 12.65 -13.14 -2.52
N GLU A 124 12.60 -14.44 -2.86
CA GLU A 124 12.51 -15.52 -1.86
C GLU A 124 13.67 -15.52 -0.86
N ARG A 125 14.86 -15.08 -1.32
CA ARG A 125 16.06 -14.90 -0.48
C ARG A 125 15.83 -13.88 0.65
N VAL A 126 15.15 -12.77 0.33
CA VAL A 126 14.84 -11.70 1.30
C VAL A 126 13.61 -12.06 2.14
N LYS A 127 12.54 -12.59 1.55
CA LYS A 127 11.36 -13.13 2.27
C LYS A 127 11.76 -14.11 3.38
N GLY A 128 12.61 -15.09 3.05
CA GLY A 128 13.11 -16.09 4.00
C GLY A 128 14.04 -15.53 5.08
N PHE A 129 14.58 -14.32 4.88
CA PHE A 129 15.36 -13.60 5.88
C PHE A 129 14.48 -12.69 6.74
N HIS A 130 13.46 -12.05 6.18
CA HIS A 130 12.45 -11.27 6.92
C HIS A 130 11.58 -12.13 7.83
N SER A 131 11.20 -13.34 7.42
CA SER A 131 10.50 -14.27 8.31
C SER A 131 11.38 -14.75 9.48
N ALA A 132 12.70 -14.83 9.28
CA ALA A 132 13.67 -15.11 10.33
C ALA A 132 13.94 -13.90 11.25
N LEU A 133 13.85 -12.67 10.73
CA LEU A 133 13.88 -11.44 11.52
C LEU A 133 12.68 -11.37 12.46
N LEU A 134 11.47 -11.54 11.91
CA LEU A 134 10.23 -11.59 12.69
C LEU A 134 10.28 -12.67 13.79
N LEU A 135 10.89 -13.83 13.52
CA LEU A 135 11.07 -14.86 14.54
C LEU A 135 12.05 -14.43 15.66
N ALA A 136 13.11 -13.69 15.34
CA ALA A 136 14.02 -13.14 16.35
C ALA A 136 13.33 -12.06 17.22
N GLU A 137 12.52 -11.20 16.61
CA GLU A 137 11.68 -10.21 17.31
C GLU A 137 10.65 -10.86 18.24
N VAL A 138 9.95 -11.90 17.77
CA VAL A 138 8.99 -12.67 18.58
C VAL A 138 9.67 -13.37 19.77
N LEU A 139 10.91 -13.86 19.61
CA LEU A 139 11.67 -14.45 20.72
C LEU A 139 12.12 -13.40 21.75
N LYS A 140 12.53 -12.21 21.31
CA LYS A 140 12.80 -11.05 22.17
C LYS A 140 11.58 -10.64 22.99
N GLU A 141 10.42 -10.50 22.35
CA GLU A 141 9.16 -10.20 23.04
C GLU A 141 8.79 -11.32 24.02
N ARG A 142 9.09 -12.58 23.68
CA ARG A 142 8.81 -13.71 24.54
C ARG A 142 9.62 -13.68 25.83
N ASP A 143 10.89 -13.31 25.78
CA ASP A 143 11.71 -13.11 26.98
C ASP A 143 11.17 -11.96 27.84
N ALA A 144 10.80 -10.84 27.23
CA ALA A 144 10.18 -9.72 27.95
C ALA A 144 8.87 -10.12 28.66
N GLN A 145 8.04 -10.96 28.04
CA GLN A 145 6.85 -11.56 28.67
C GLN A 145 7.21 -12.48 29.84
N VAL A 146 8.30 -13.24 29.74
CA VAL A 146 8.77 -14.15 30.80
C VAL A 146 9.29 -13.36 32.01
N GLU A 147 10.11 -12.33 31.80
CA GLU A 147 10.58 -11.47 32.90
C GLU A 147 9.44 -10.68 33.54
N PHE A 148 8.50 -10.15 32.75
CA PHE A 148 7.28 -9.52 33.27
C PHE A 148 6.43 -10.50 34.11
N LYS A 149 6.34 -11.77 33.69
CA LYS A 149 5.61 -12.81 34.44
C LYS A 149 6.31 -13.16 35.76
N LYS A 150 7.65 -13.21 35.80
CA LYS A 150 8.42 -13.37 37.05
C LYS A 150 8.17 -12.19 38.00
N LEU A 151 8.38 -10.96 37.53
CA LEU A 151 8.15 -9.75 38.33
C LEU A 151 6.72 -9.68 38.89
N LYS A 152 5.71 -10.04 38.08
CA LYS A 152 4.32 -10.13 38.55
C LYS A 152 4.11 -11.22 39.61
N SER A 153 4.78 -12.37 39.52
CA SER A 153 4.65 -13.41 40.55
C SER A 153 5.35 -13.00 41.86
N ASP A 154 6.48 -12.30 41.80
CA ASP A 154 7.19 -11.80 42.98
C ASP A 154 6.47 -10.62 43.66
N ILE A 155 5.81 -9.75 42.89
CA ILE A 155 4.91 -8.72 43.43
C ILE A 155 3.69 -9.37 44.11
N ASN A 156 3.15 -10.46 43.56
CA ASN A 156 2.04 -11.17 44.18
C ASN A 156 2.46 -11.84 45.49
N LYS A 157 3.60 -12.54 45.53
CA LYS A 157 4.16 -13.13 46.78
C LYS A 157 4.23 -12.10 47.90
N LYS A 158 4.85 -10.93 47.63
CA LYS A 158 4.94 -9.84 48.61
C LYS A 158 3.58 -9.37 49.11
N LYS A 159 2.59 -9.25 48.23
CA LYS A 159 1.22 -8.88 48.61
C LYS A 159 0.49 -9.96 49.41
N ASP A 160 0.86 -11.22 49.25
CA ASP A 160 0.29 -12.33 50.02
C ASP A 160 1.01 -12.47 51.38
N GLU A 161 2.33 -12.22 51.43
CA GLU A 161 3.13 -12.03 52.64
C GLU A 161 2.61 -10.84 53.49
N GLU A 162 2.34 -9.69 52.86
CA GLU A 162 1.73 -8.50 53.49
C GLU A 162 0.38 -8.84 54.16
N LYS A 163 -0.54 -9.50 53.44
CA LYS A 163 -1.83 -9.95 54.01
C LYS A 163 -1.64 -10.97 55.12
N GLU A 164 -0.67 -11.87 55.01
CA GLU A 164 -0.36 -12.81 56.08
C GLU A 164 0.09 -12.08 57.36
N HIS A 165 0.87 -11.00 57.23
CA HIS A 165 1.24 -10.14 58.35
C HIS A 165 0.02 -9.38 58.93
N GLU A 166 -0.83 -8.80 58.09
CA GLU A 166 -2.09 -8.16 58.53
C GLU A 166 -3.01 -9.13 59.29
N CYS A 167 -3.16 -10.37 58.79
CA CYS A 167 -3.92 -11.42 59.47
C CYS A 167 -3.31 -11.82 60.81
N LYS A 168 -1.98 -11.95 60.89
CA LYS A 168 -1.27 -12.25 62.15
C LYS A 168 -1.47 -11.12 63.18
N GLU A 169 -1.40 -9.85 62.76
CA GLU A 169 -1.73 -8.72 63.63
C GLU A 169 -3.20 -8.69 64.07
N ALA A 170 -4.14 -8.98 63.16
CA ALA A 170 -5.56 -9.03 63.49
C ALA A 170 -5.85 -10.07 64.59
N ILE A 171 -5.27 -11.28 64.46
CA ILE A 171 -5.37 -12.36 65.45
C ILE A 171 -4.79 -11.92 66.81
N LEU A 172 -3.63 -11.25 66.83
CA LEU A 172 -3.05 -10.73 68.07
C LEU A 172 -3.95 -9.68 68.74
N ARG A 173 -4.48 -8.73 67.97
CA ARG A 173 -5.43 -7.70 68.47
C ARG A 173 -6.74 -8.32 68.99
N GLU A 174 -7.18 -9.45 68.46
CA GLU A 174 -8.33 -10.21 68.99
C GLU A 174 -7.98 -10.95 70.29
N GLN A 175 -6.79 -11.56 70.38
CA GLN A 175 -6.29 -12.18 71.62
C GLN A 175 -6.14 -11.16 72.75
N GLU A 176 -5.61 -9.97 72.47
CA GLU A 176 -5.51 -8.86 73.42
C GLU A 176 -6.90 -8.42 73.93
N LYS A 177 -7.87 -8.23 73.04
CA LYS A 177 -9.26 -7.91 73.41
C LYS A 177 -9.89 -9.02 74.26
N ALA A 178 -9.72 -10.28 73.88
CA ALA A 178 -10.23 -11.43 74.65
C ALA A 178 -9.63 -11.47 76.06
N HIS A 179 -8.32 -11.19 76.20
CA HIS A 179 -7.64 -11.09 77.48
C HIS A 179 -8.15 -9.90 78.32
N GLN A 180 -8.34 -8.72 77.71
CA GLN A 180 -8.96 -7.57 78.39
C GLN A 180 -10.39 -7.87 78.86
N HIS A 181 -11.22 -8.51 78.02
CA HIS A 181 -12.55 -8.96 78.41
C HIS A 181 -12.52 -9.97 79.57
N TYR A 182 -11.58 -10.91 79.58
CA TYR A 182 -11.39 -11.86 80.68
C TYR A 182 -11.04 -11.14 81.99
N LEU A 183 -10.08 -10.19 81.96
CA LEU A 183 -9.71 -9.39 83.14
C LEU A 183 -10.88 -8.55 83.65
N ASN A 184 -11.62 -7.89 82.76
CA ASN A 184 -12.80 -7.10 83.12
C ASN A 184 -13.91 -7.97 83.74
N GLN A 185 -14.15 -9.17 83.22
CA GLN A 185 -15.05 -10.16 83.84
C GLN A 185 -14.52 -10.69 85.18
N GLN A 186 -13.20 -10.72 85.40
CA GLN A 186 -12.62 -11.11 86.69
C GLN A 186 -12.79 -9.99 87.73
N ALA A 187 -12.58 -8.73 87.34
CA ALA A 187 -12.83 -7.56 88.18
C ALA A 187 -14.31 -7.48 88.60
N LEU A 188 -15.24 -7.47 87.63
CA LEU A 188 -16.68 -7.42 87.91
C LEU A 188 -17.16 -8.53 88.87
N ARG A 189 -16.57 -9.73 88.79
CA ARG A 189 -16.88 -10.84 89.72
C ARG A 189 -16.35 -10.61 91.14
N ARG A 190 -15.25 -9.86 91.33
CA ARG A 190 -14.78 -9.41 92.66
C ARG A 190 -15.74 -8.35 93.22
N ASP A 191 -16.06 -7.33 92.42
CA ASP A 191 -16.96 -6.25 92.81
C ASP A 191 -18.34 -6.77 93.24
N GLN A 192 -18.90 -7.72 92.48
CA GLN A 192 -20.16 -8.41 92.83
C GLN A 192 -20.06 -9.21 94.14
N LEU A 193 -18.93 -9.88 94.40
CA LEU A 193 -18.72 -10.59 95.66
C LEU A 193 -18.58 -9.62 96.85
N GLU A 194 -18.05 -8.42 96.63
CA GLU A 194 -17.96 -7.38 97.66
C GLU A 194 -19.32 -6.73 97.95
N GLN A 195 -20.11 -6.41 96.92
CA GLN A 195 -21.52 -5.98 97.09
C GLN A 195 -22.36 -7.04 97.83
N ILE A 196 -22.11 -8.33 97.60
CA ILE A 196 -22.80 -9.42 98.33
C ILE A 196 -22.36 -9.47 99.81
N LYS A 197 -21.09 -9.21 100.13
CA LYS A 197 -20.62 -9.09 101.52
C LYS A 197 -21.24 -7.87 102.20
N GLU A 198 -21.27 -6.73 101.53
CA GLU A 198 -21.83 -5.48 102.05
C GLU A 198 -23.33 -5.63 102.35
N ARG A 199 -24.13 -6.15 101.40
CA ARG A 199 -25.56 -6.42 101.61
C ARG A 199 -25.82 -7.39 102.74
N LYS A 200 -24.96 -8.40 102.94
CA LYS A 200 -25.04 -9.29 104.12
C LYS A 200 -24.78 -8.52 105.42
N HIS A 201 -23.74 -7.68 105.46
CA HIS A 201 -23.44 -6.86 106.63
C HIS A 201 -24.57 -5.88 106.96
N GLN A 202 -25.13 -5.19 105.95
CA GLN A 202 -26.32 -4.33 106.10
C GLN A 202 -27.53 -5.11 106.63
N ALA A 203 -27.78 -6.31 106.11
CA ALA A 203 -28.87 -7.18 106.61
C ALA A 203 -28.62 -7.71 108.04
N ASP A 204 -27.36 -7.87 108.46
CA ASP A 204 -27.01 -8.24 109.83
C ASP A 204 -27.08 -7.05 110.80
N LEU A 205 -26.83 -5.82 110.33
CA LEU A 205 -27.10 -4.59 111.07
C LEU A 205 -28.60 -4.37 111.28
N ALA A 206 -29.42 -4.53 110.23
CA ALA A 206 -30.88 -4.44 110.34
C ALA A 206 -31.44 -5.42 111.39
N LYS A 207 -30.97 -6.69 111.42
CA LYS A 207 -31.33 -7.66 112.46
C LYS A 207 -30.92 -7.28 113.89
N LEU A 208 -29.99 -6.34 114.07
CA LEU A 208 -29.62 -5.79 115.38
C LEU A 208 -30.51 -4.59 115.75
N GLU A 209 -31.00 -3.85 114.75
CA GLU A 209 -31.97 -2.77 114.92
C GLU A 209 -33.37 -3.34 115.20
N ASP A 210 -33.84 -4.34 114.44
CA ASP A 210 -35.07 -5.12 114.69
C ASP A 210 -35.15 -5.61 116.16
N LYS A 211 -34.02 -6.06 116.72
CA LYS A 211 -33.92 -6.53 118.11
C LYS A 211 -34.04 -5.37 119.11
N ARG A 212 -33.41 -4.22 118.82
CA ARG A 212 -33.51 -3.01 119.66
C ARG A 212 -34.93 -2.46 119.65
N GLU A 213 -35.58 -2.41 118.48
CA GLU A 213 -36.99 -2.01 118.36
C GLU A 213 -37.91 -3.01 119.04
N GLY A 214 -37.69 -4.31 118.87
CA GLY A 214 -38.42 -5.37 119.59
C GLY A 214 -38.31 -5.24 121.11
N GLU A 215 -37.12 -4.94 121.65
CA GLU A 215 -36.94 -4.62 123.07
C GLU A 215 -37.68 -3.35 123.50
N GLN A 216 -37.65 -2.29 122.69
CA GLN A 216 -38.36 -1.05 122.98
C GLN A 216 -39.88 -1.25 122.96
N LEU A 217 -40.41 -1.99 121.99
CA LEU A 217 -41.82 -2.39 121.93
C LEU A 217 -42.23 -3.24 123.13
N GLN A 218 -41.38 -4.16 123.61
CA GLN A 218 -41.64 -4.89 124.85
C GLN A 218 -41.68 -3.97 126.09
N ARG A 219 -40.79 -2.97 126.18
CA ARG A 219 -40.80 -1.97 127.27
C ARG A 219 -42.07 -1.13 127.21
N LEU A 220 -42.45 -0.68 126.01
CA LEU A 220 -43.66 0.13 125.78
C LEU A 220 -44.95 -0.67 126.07
N ASN A 221 -45.00 -1.95 125.69
CA ASN A 221 -46.13 -2.82 125.96
C ASN A 221 -46.34 -3.06 127.46
N ARG A 222 -45.26 -3.20 128.25
CA ARG A 222 -45.34 -3.28 129.73
C ARG A 222 -45.90 -1.99 130.34
N LEU A 223 -45.51 -0.82 129.83
CA LEU A 223 -46.07 0.47 130.27
C LEU A 223 -47.57 0.57 129.93
N TYR A 224 -47.96 0.14 128.72
CA TYR A 224 -49.36 0.11 128.29
C TYR A 224 -50.23 -0.86 129.12
N GLN A 225 -49.70 -2.02 129.51
CA GLN A 225 -50.40 -2.94 130.43
C GLN A 225 -50.64 -2.31 131.82
N LEU A 226 -49.68 -1.57 132.36
CA LEU A 226 -49.84 -0.80 133.61
C LEU A 226 -50.87 0.33 133.46
N GLU A 227 -50.94 0.97 132.28
CA GLU A 227 -51.95 1.99 131.99
C GLU A 227 -53.36 1.38 131.88
N ILE A 228 -53.50 0.19 131.27
CA ILE A 228 -54.76 -0.58 131.27
C ILE A 228 -55.17 -0.91 132.70
N GLN A 229 -54.27 -1.37 133.56
CA GLN A 229 -54.59 -1.67 134.96
C GLN A 229 -55.16 -0.44 135.69
N ARG A 230 -54.53 0.73 135.53
CA ARG A 230 -55.04 2.01 136.08
C ARG A 230 -56.38 2.43 135.51
N LYS A 231 -56.66 2.15 134.23
CA LYS A 231 -58.00 2.39 133.62
C LYS A 231 -59.04 1.41 134.18
N MET A 232 -58.70 0.15 134.36
CA MET A 232 -59.57 -0.86 134.97
C MET A 232 -59.87 -0.58 136.45
N GLU A 233 -58.99 0.12 137.17
CA GLU A 233 -59.26 0.64 138.52
C GLU A 233 -60.28 1.77 138.47
N LYS A 234 -60.05 2.81 137.64
CA LYS A 234 -61.01 3.92 137.46
C LYS A 234 -62.38 3.46 136.97
N GLU A 235 -62.43 2.53 136.02
CA GLU A 235 -63.68 1.95 135.53
C GLU A 235 -64.46 1.23 136.64
N ARG A 236 -63.81 0.73 137.71
CA ARG A 236 -64.51 0.14 138.86
C ARG A 236 -65.11 1.22 139.75
N GLU A 237 -64.41 2.34 139.96
CA GLU A 237 -64.92 3.52 140.66
C GLU A 237 -66.14 4.10 139.91
N GLU A 238 -66.00 4.31 138.60
CA GLU A 238 -67.08 4.80 137.72
C GLU A 238 -68.28 3.85 137.66
N LYS A 239 -68.07 2.52 137.72
CA LYS A 239 -69.18 1.54 137.76
C LYS A 239 -69.96 1.55 139.07
N VAL A 240 -69.37 1.98 140.19
CA VAL A 240 -70.10 2.17 141.46
C VAL A 240 -71.02 3.39 141.37
N GLU A 241 -70.54 4.52 140.81
CA GLU A 241 -71.39 5.71 140.62
C GLU A 241 -72.44 5.50 139.51
N HIS A 242 -72.13 4.80 138.42
CA HIS A 242 -73.14 4.43 137.43
C HIS A 242 -74.21 3.48 137.98
N GLN A 243 -73.90 2.64 138.96
CA GLN A 243 -74.93 1.83 139.63
C GLN A 243 -75.91 2.67 140.47
N ARG A 244 -75.51 3.83 141.01
CA ARG A 244 -76.46 4.81 141.57
C ARG A 244 -77.35 5.39 140.47
N LEU A 245 -76.75 6.00 139.45
CA LEU A 245 -77.47 6.72 138.38
C LEU A 245 -78.42 5.81 137.58
N TYR A 246 -78.09 4.52 137.41
CA TYR A 246 -78.95 3.58 136.69
C TYR A 246 -80.24 3.24 137.46
N HIS A 247 -80.21 3.25 138.80
CA HIS A 247 -81.43 3.08 139.62
C HIS A 247 -82.41 4.26 139.45
N GLU A 248 -81.91 5.45 139.08
CA GLU A 248 -82.73 6.60 138.75
C GLU A 248 -83.35 6.44 137.34
N HIS A 249 -82.52 6.24 136.31
CA HIS A 249 -82.94 6.21 134.89
C HIS A 249 -83.87 5.03 134.51
N VAL A 250 -83.86 3.90 135.22
CA VAL A 250 -84.80 2.78 134.96
C VAL A 250 -86.28 3.17 135.17
N SER A 251 -86.53 4.28 135.87
CA SER A 251 -87.84 4.91 136.01
C SER A 251 -88.43 5.37 134.67
N ASP A 252 -87.59 5.90 133.78
CA ASP A 252 -88.05 6.76 132.68
C ASP A 252 -88.29 6.03 131.36
N GLN A 253 -87.50 4.97 131.08
CA GLN A 253 -87.32 4.50 129.70
C GLN A 253 -88.48 3.68 129.09
N LYS A 254 -89.61 3.50 129.81
CA LYS A 254 -90.70 2.58 129.44
C LYS A 254 -91.68 3.11 128.36
N ILE A 255 -91.28 4.11 127.57
CA ILE A 255 -92.23 5.05 126.93
C ILE A 255 -92.23 5.05 125.36
N ILE A 256 -91.18 4.64 124.65
CA ILE A 256 -90.88 5.21 123.30
C ILE A 256 -91.02 4.28 122.06
N LYS A 257 -91.04 2.95 122.19
CA LYS A 257 -90.34 2.07 121.22
C LYS A 257 -91.20 1.30 120.17
N ALA A 258 -91.83 1.96 119.18
CA ALA A 258 -92.72 1.28 118.19
C ALA A 258 -92.81 1.89 116.76
N ILE A 259 -91.85 1.63 115.84
CA ILE A 259 -91.81 2.22 114.47
C ILE A 259 -91.41 1.22 113.31
N GLU A 260 -90.48 1.55 112.39
CA GLU A 260 -90.62 1.26 110.93
C GLU A 260 -89.55 0.38 110.22
N GLU A 261 -89.91 -0.18 109.05
CA GLU A 261 -89.07 -0.82 108.00
C GLU A 261 -89.61 -0.48 106.58
N GLN A 262 -88.99 -0.90 105.44
CA GLN A 262 -89.58 -0.69 104.08
C GLN A 262 -89.18 -1.58 102.84
N LYS A 263 -88.33 -1.13 101.87
CA LYS A 263 -88.45 -1.46 100.41
C LYS A 263 -87.15 -1.64 99.59
N GLN A 264 -87.15 -2.54 98.58
CA GLN A 264 -86.29 -2.61 97.34
C GLN A 264 -87.02 -3.41 96.23
N MET A 265 -86.72 -3.27 94.91
CA MET A 265 -87.53 -3.85 93.81
C MET A 265 -86.89 -4.16 92.41
N GLU A 266 -85.76 -3.59 91.99
CA GLU A 266 -85.74 -2.80 90.72
C GLU A 266 -85.72 -3.46 89.28
N GLU A 267 -84.61 -4.02 88.73
CA GLU A 267 -84.30 -3.90 87.25
C GLU A 267 -83.86 -5.18 86.43
N ASP A 268 -83.84 -5.06 85.07
CA ASP A 268 -83.82 -6.18 84.06
C ASP A 268 -82.97 -5.94 82.73
N ASP A 269 -82.87 -6.93 81.81
CA ASP A 269 -82.07 -6.95 80.54
C ASP A 269 -82.84 -6.45 79.27
N ARG A 270 -82.10 -5.99 78.25
CA ARG A 270 -82.62 -5.51 76.96
C ARG A 270 -81.77 -5.82 75.70
N ILE A 271 -80.52 -6.30 75.79
CA ILE A 271 -79.50 -5.97 74.75
C ILE A 271 -79.12 -7.16 73.84
N LYS A 272 -79.75 -7.31 72.66
CA LYS A 272 -79.63 -8.54 71.82
C LYS A 272 -79.57 -8.46 70.28
N ALA A 273 -79.47 -7.29 69.62
CA ALA A 273 -79.91 -7.15 68.21
C ALA A 273 -78.89 -7.20 67.02
N HIS A 274 -77.59 -6.89 67.17
CA HIS A 274 -76.83 -6.22 66.07
C HIS A 274 -76.03 -7.06 65.02
N PHE A 275 -75.94 -8.39 65.09
CA PHE A 275 -74.81 -9.12 64.46
C PHE A 275 -74.86 -9.46 62.94
N LYS A 276 -76.05 -9.57 62.31
CA LYS A 276 -76.22 -10.39 61.07
C LYS A 276 -75.83 -9.77 59.70
N ALA A 277 -75.28 -8.55 59.61
CA ALA A 277 -75.33 -7.77 58.36
C ALA A 277 -74.14 -7.89 57.36
N LYS A 278 -73.00 -8.52 57.68
CA LYS A 278 -71.71 -8.28 56.97
C LYS A 278 -71.23 -9.31 55.93
N GLN A 279 -71.97 -10.38 55.62
CA GLN A 279 -71.38 -11.58 54.99
C GLN A 279 -71.54 -11.75 53.45
N THR A 280 -72.24 -10.84 52.75
CA THR A 280 -72.74 -11.11 51.38
C THR A 280 -71.92 -10.55 50.21
N ILE A 281 -71.03 -9.56 50.41
CA ILE A 281 -70.52 -8.71 49.31
C ILE A 281 -69.37 -9.34 48.49
N ALA A 282 -68.55 -10.22 49.06
CA ALA A 282 -67.25 -10.58 48.47
C ALA A 282 -67.27 -11.59 47.28
N LYS A 283 -68.42 -12.16 46.91
CA LYS A 283 -68.48 -13.29 45.95
C LYS A 283 -68.36 -12.93 44.46
N LEU A 284 -68.47 -11.66 44.06
CA LEU A 284 -68.68 -11.26 42.66
C LEU A 284 -67.43 -10.88 41.85
N ILE A 285 -66.23 -10.91 42.43
CA ILE A 285 -65.01 -10.36 41.76
C ILE A 285 -64.26 -11.40 40.91
N LYS A 286 -64.60 -12.70 41.01
CA LYS A 286 -63.74 -13.80 40.52
C LYS A 286 -63.93 -14.23 39.06
N GLU A 287 -64.89 -13.68 38.32
CA GLU A 287 -65.38 -14.28 37.07
C GLU A 287 -65.04 -13.56 35.75
N LYS A 288 -64.38 -12.38 35.76
CA LYS A 288 -64.31 -11.52 34.54
C LYS A 288 -62.92 -11.10 34.01
N LYS A 289 -61.87 -11.93 34.14
CA LYS A 289 -60.54 -11.68 33.51
C LYS A 289 -59.84 -12.90 32.86
N ALA A 290 -60.55 -13.99 32.60
CA ALA A 290 -60.00 -15.19 31.94
C ALA A 290 -60.05 -15.16 30.39
N GLU A 291 -60.58 -14.08 29.79
CA GLU A 291 -61.02 -14.05 28.38
C GLU A 291 -60.00 -13.45 27.39
N MET A 292 -58.92 -12.83 27.89
CA MET A 292 -57.98 -12.03 27.10
C MET A 292 -56.62 -12.73 26.87
N HIS A 293 -56.59 -13.80 26.05
CA HIS A 293 -55.36 -14.59 25.91
C HIS A 293 -54.99 -15.16 24.51
N ARG A 294 -55.79 -14.95 23.44
CA ARG A 294 -55.70 -15.84 22.25
C ARG A 294 -55.71 -15.22 20.84
N LEU A 295 -55.27 -13.96 20.64
CA LEU A 295 -55.42 -13.30 19.32
C LEU A 295 -54.30 -12.31 18.88
N LYS A 296 -53.03 -12.49 19.28
CA LYS A 296 -51.91 -11.66 18.75
C LYS A 296 -50.51 -12.29 18.79
N GLN A 297 -50.38 -13.41 18.09
CA GLN A 297 -49.08 -13.98 17.68
C GLN A 297 -48.96 -13.84 16.14
N GLU A 298 -47.76 -13.99 15.58
CA GLU A 298 -47.51 -14.20 14.14
C GLU A 298 -47.85 -13.06 13.15
N HIS A 299 -47.23 -11.87 13.32
CA HIS A 299 -47.10 -10.92 12.19
C HIS A 299 -45.75 -10.16 12.06
N GLN A 300 -44.85 -10.21 13.05
CA GLN A 300 -43.66 -9.34 13.07
C GLN A 300 -42.28 -10.04 13.15
N ASP A 301 -42.17 -11.29 12.70
CA ASP A 301 -40.87 -11.95 12.42
C ASP A 301 -40.74 -12.43 10.96
N LYS A 302 -41.46 -11.78 10.05
CA LYS A 302 -41.36 -12.03 8.58
C LYS A 302 -40.55 -10.94 7.85
N ILE A 303 -39.79 -10.14 8.60
CA ILE A 303 -38.98 -9.00 8.11
C ILE A 303 -37.48 -9.23 8.30
N ILE A 304 -37.06 -10.19 9.14
CA ILE A 304 -35.64 -10.49 9.35
C ILE A 304 -35.12 -11.42 8.25
N ARG A 305 -34.55 -10.78 7.22
CA ARG A 305 -33.54 -11.33 6.29
C ARG A 305 -34.07 -12.44 5.37
N GLN A 306 -34.84 -12.08 4.35
CA GLN A 306 -34.21 -11.73 3.06
C GLN A 306 -32.88 -10.98 3.16
N LEU A 307 -31.83 -11.73 3.51
CA LEU A 307 -30.45 -11.50 3.06
C LEU A 307 -30.05 -12.81 2.34
N ALA A 308 -30.74 -13.21 1.27
CA ALA A 308 -30.82 -12.49 0.00
C ALA A 308 -29.42 -12.14 -0.53
N VAL A 309 -28.98 -12.94 -1.51
CA VAL A 309 -27.95 -12.63 -2.51
C VAL A 309 -26.54 -12.35 -1.96
N GLN A 310 -25.79 -13.40 -1.63
CA GLN A 310 -24.37 -13.53 -2.01
C GLN A 310 -23.84 -14.98 -2.01
N MET A 311 -24.58 -15.89 -2.65
CA MET A 311 -24.07 -17.19 -3.13
C MET A 311 -24.67 -17.50 -4.50
N ASN A 312 -24.50 -16.53 -5.40
CA ASN A 312 -24.78 -16.70 -6.83
C ASN A 312 -23.46 -17.05 -7.54
N GLU A 313 -23.58 -17.63 -8.74
CA GLU A 313 -22.50 -18.01 -9.67
C GLU A 313 -21.74 -19.33 -9.39
N ALA A 314 -21.42 -20.17 -10.38
CA ALA A 314 -22.06 -20.45 -11.69
C ALA A 314 -21.34 -21.63 -12.41
N LEU A 315 -22.13 -22.58 -12.97
CA LEU A 315 -21.74 -23.49 -14.09
C LEU A 315 -20.64 -24.55 -13.77
N LYS A 316 -20.48 -25.66 -14.52
CA LYS A 316 -21.07 -26.12 -15.80
C LYS A 316 -21.22 -27.67 -15.84
N ARG A 317 -21.79 -28.22 -16.94
CA ARG A 317 -21.98 -29.67 -17.21
C ARG A 317 -21.18 -30.13 -18.45
N GLU A 318 -21.21 -31.45 -18.68
CA GLU A 318 -21.08 -32.25 -19.94
C GLU A 318 -19.93 -33.29 -19.90
N ASP A 319 -19.94 -34.38 -20.67
CA ASP A 319 -20.89 -35.53 -20.86
C ASP A 319 -20.23 -36.52 -21.87
N ASP A 320 -20.75 -37.76 -22.05
CA ASP A 320 -19.99 -38.91 -22.60
C ASP A 320 -20.17 -39.31 -24.10
N ARG A 321 -19.03 -39.56 -24.78
CA ARG A 321 -18.66 -40.66 -25.74
C ARG A 321 -19.44 -41.01 -27.06
N LEU A 322 -18.62 -41.16 -28.13
CA LEU A 322 -18.55 -42.23 -29.17
C LEU A 322 -19.31 -42.19 -30.53
N ALA A 323 -18.55 -42.44 -31.63
CA ALA A 323 -18.96 -42.90 -32.98
C ALA A 323 -17.76 -43.55 -33.74
N ARG A 324 -17.92 -44.17 -34.94
CA ARG A 324 -16.86 -45.00 -35.63
C ARG A 324 -16.89 -45.01 -37.19
N ASP A 325 -15.91 -45.74 -37.77
CA ASP A 325 -15.87 -46.56 -39.01
C ASP A 325 -15.24 -46.03 -40.33
N ILE A 326 -14.50 -46.93 -41.03
CA ILE A 326 -13.76 -46.75 -42.31
C ILE A 326 -13.70 -48.10 -43.11
N GLU A 327 -13.44 -48.03 -44.43
CA GLU A 327 -12.64 -48.99 -45.26
C GLU A 327 -13.38 -49.99 -46.20
N LYS A 328 -12.64 -50.44 -47.25
CA LYS A 328 -12.77 -51.69 -48.06
C LYS A 328 -13.48 -51.63 -49.45
N LYS A 329 -13.16 -50.68 -50.36
CA LYS A 329 -13.68 -50.68 -51.77
C LYS A 329 -12.78 -50.05 -52.87
N GLU A 330 -11.92 -50.83 -53.52
CA GLU A 330 -11.28 -50.54 -54.84
C GLU A 330 -10.97 -51.87 -55.57
N ALA A 331 -11.29 -52.06 -56.88
CA ALA A 331 -11.00 -53.35 -57.57
C ALA A 331 -11.03 -53.47 -59.13
N GLU A 332 -11.50 -52.52 -59.95
CA GLU A 332 -11.73 -52.77 -61.40
C GLU A 332 -11.19 -51.69 -62.37
N GLN A 333 -10.33 -52.08 -63.34
CA GLN A 333 -10.31 -51.66 -64.78
C GLN A 333 -8.98 -52.03 -65.53
N GLU A 334 -8.93 -53.16 -66.25
CA GLU A 334 -7.96 -53.35 -67.36
C GLU A 334 -8.42 -54.40 -68.41
N LYS A 335 -8.41 -54.05 -69.73
CA LYS A 335 -8.31 -54.93 -70.95
C LYS A 335 -8.76 -54.19 -72.24
N LYS A 336 -7.90 -54.03 -73.28
CA LYS A 336 -8.19 -53.90 -74.76
C LYS A 336 -7.00 -53.39 -75.63
N ARG A 337 -6.48 -54.20 -76.59
CA ARG A 337 -5.30 -53.99 -77.54
C ARG A 337 -5.38 -55.05 -78.70
N LYS A 338 -5.03 -55.00 -80.02
CA LYS A 338 -4.64 -54.07 -81.16
C LYS A 338 -5.12 -54.71 -82.50
N GLU A 339 -5.42 -53.97 -83.57
CA GLU A 339 -5.73 -54.53 -84.93
C GLU A 339 -5.36 -53.60 -86.13
N LYS A 340 -5.11 -54.14 -87.35
CA LYS A 340 -4.84 -53.55 -88.73
C LYS A 340 -3.49 -53.93 -89.40
N GLU A 341 -3.45 -54.14 -90.75
CA GLU A 341 -2.30 -54.04 -91.71
C GLU A 341 -2.62 -54.42 -93.21
N ALA A 342 -1.70 -54.14 -94.18
CA ALA A 342 -1.50 -54.68 -95.59
C ALA A 342 -1.94 -53.93 -96.90
N LYS A 343 -1.02 -53.79 -97.91
CA LYS A 343 -1.16 -53.63 -99.43
C LYS A 343 0.10 -53.05 -100.15
N GLU A 344 0.60 -53.57 -101.29
CA GLU A 344 1.59 -52.87 -102.21
C GLU A 344 2.00 -53.59 -103.54
N LYS A 345 2.67 -52.86 -104.49
CA LYS A 345 3.45 -53.23 -105.74
C LYS A 345 2.86 -52.89 -107.15
N ALA A 346 3.68 -52.31 -108.06
CA ALA A 346 3.84 -52.60 -109.54
C ALA A 346 4.25 -51.39 -110.45
N ALA A 347 5.55 -51.05 -110.61
CA ALA A 347 6.03 -50.04 -111.61
C ALA A 347 7.56 -50.10 -111.88
N MET A 348 8.05 -50.42 -113.10
CA MET A 348 9.50 -50.68 -113.31
C MET A 348 10.19 -50.34 -114.66
N GLU A 349 9.52 -50.18 -115.81
CA GLU A 349 10.23 -50.35 -117.12
C GLU A 349 10.49 -49.11 -117.99
N SER A 350 9.87 -47.94 -117.70
CA SER A 350 10.07 -46.67 -118.45
C SER A 350 11.46 -46.01 -118.22
N ILE A 351 12.48 -46.80 -117.91
CA ILE A 351 13.73 -46.37 -117.25
C ILE A 351 14.95 -46.50 -118.20
N ALA A 352 14.80 -47.02 -119.42
CA ALA A 352 15.92 -47.44 -120.27
C ALA A 352 16.63 -46.31 -121.04
N GLU A 353 16.02 -45.73 -122.08
CA GLU A 353 16.72 -44.83 -123.02
C GLU A 353 17.09 -43.47 -122.40
N HIS A 354 16.33 -43.05 -121.38
CA HIS A 354 16.66 -41.97 -120.45
C HIS A 354 18.11 -42.07 -119.93
N ARG A 355 18.72 -43.26 -119.85
CA ARG A 355 20.08 -43.48 -119.34
C ARG A 355 21.18 -42.89 -120.25
N ALA A 356 21.00 -42.88 -121.57
CA ALA A 356 22.11 -42.62 -122.50
C ALA A 356 22.49 -41.14 -122.61
N ALA A 357 21.53 -40.25 -122.86
CA ALA A 357 21.76 -38.79 -122.82
C ALA A 357 22.19 -38.34 -121.42
N VAL A 358 21.62 -38.97 -120.38
CA VAL A 358 22.03 -38.79 -118.99
C VAL A 358 23.50 -39.14 -118.75
N LEU A 359 24.13 -40.08 -119.44
CA LEU A 359 25.55 -40.39 -119.22
C LEU A 359 26.50 -39.25 -119.62
N LYS A 360 26.23 -38.53 -120.72
CA LYS A 360 27.04 -37.35 -121.09
C LYS A 360 26.74 -36.15 -120.20
N MET A 361 25.47 -35.86 -119.94
CA MET A 361 25.14 -34.76 -119.03
C MET A 361 25.63 -35.04 -117.60
N LYS A 362 25.65 -36.31 -117.18
CA LYS A 362 26.34 -36.75 -115.95
C LYS A 362 27.83 -36.48 -116.01
N ALA A 363 28.54 -36.70 -117.11
CA ALA A 363 30.01 -36.53 -117.10
C ALA A 363 30.48 -35.07 -116.93
N GLU A 364 29.65 -34.09 -117.27
CA GLU A 364 29.91 -32.66 -117.00
C GLU A 364 29.33 -32.25 -115.65
N LYS A 365 28.08 -32.62 -115.34
CA LYS A 365 27.50 -32.42 -114.00
C LYS A 365 28.36 -33.06 -112.91
N GLU A 366 28.89 -34.27 -113.08
CA GLU A 366 29.78 -34.95 -112.14
C GLU A 366 31.09 -34.18 -111.93
N ARG A 367 31.51 -33.29 -112.83
CA ARG A 367 32.64 -32.36 -112.58
C ARG A 367 32.18 -31.13 -111.78
N GLU A 368 31.00 -30.60 -112.09
CA GLU A 368 30.38 -29.48 -111.37
C GLU A 368 29.99 -29.90 -109.95
N GLU A 369 29.22 -30.98 -109.78
CA GLU A 369 28.92 -31.71 -108.53
C GLU A 369 30.19 -32.07 -107.74
N LYS A 370 31.34 -32.38 -108.37
CA LYS A 370 32.63 -32.60 -107.67
C LYS A 370 33.37 -31.31 -107.30
N ALA A 371 33.00 -30.16 -107.86
CA ALA A 371 33.51 -28.85 -107.47
C ALA A 371 32.59 -28.18 -106.43
N GLU A 372 31.27 -28.31 -106.60
CA GLU A 372 30.23 -27.90 -105.68
C GLU A 372 30.26 -28.76 -104.42
N GLY A 373 30.25 -30.09 -104.53
CA GLY A 373 30.43 -31.00 -103.39
C GLY A 373 31.75 -30.80 -102.62
N LYS A 374 32.78 -30.20 -103.23
CA LYS A 374 34.00 -29.75 -102.51
C LYS A 374 33.81 -28.42 -101.77
N LYS A 375 33.07 -27.46 -102.35
CA LYS A 375 32.67 -26.22 -101.68
C LYS A 375 31.70 -26.51 -100.53
N GLU A 376 30.72 -27.38 -100.75
CA GLU A 376 29.77 -27.88 -99.76
C GLU A 376 30.49 -28.63 -98.64
N LEU A 377 31.43 -29.53 -98.95
CA LEU A 377 32.25 -30.19 -97.93
C LEU A 377 33.06 -29.17 -97.12
N HIS A 378 33.65 -28.15 -97.75
CA HIS A 378 34.38 -27.10 -97.04
C HIS A 378 33.45 -26.21 -96.18
N ALA A 379 32.26 -25.88 -96.69
CA ALA A 379 31.25 -25.15 -95.94
C ALA A 379 30.77 -25.96 -94.73
N LEU A 380 30.43 -27.24 -94.93
CA LEU A 380 30.06 -28.19 -93.89
C LEU A 380 31.18 -28.38 -92.85
N MET A 381 32.44 -28.35 -93.25
CA MET A 381 33.58 -28.41 -92.34
C MET A 381 33.75 -27.14 -91.50
N GLU A 382 33.59 -25.94 -92.08
CA GLU A 382 33.58 -24.69 -91.31
C GLU A 382 32.32 -24.56 -90.43
N GLU A 383 31.14 -24.98 -90.89
CA GLU A 383 29.92 -25.04 -90.08
C GLU A 383 30.08 -26.01 -88.89
N ASN A 384 30.60 -27.22 -89.12
CA ASN A 384 30.91 -28.15 -88.03
C ASN A 384 31.96 -27.58 -87.07
N ARG A 385 32.96 -26.86 -87.57
CA ARG A 385 33.96 -26.18 -86.73
C ARG A 385 33.31 -25.09 -85.88
N ILE A 386 32.52 -24.20 -86.48
CA ILE A 386 31.78 -23.13 -85.77
C ILE A 386 30.82 -23.73 -84.74
N TYR A 387 30.11 -24.81 -85.09
CA TYR A 387 29.25 -25.55 -84.16
C TYR A 387 30.05 -26.16 -82.98
N LEU A 388 31.21 -26.78 -83.24
CA LEU A 388 32.09 -27.31 -82.21
C LEU A 388 32.71 -26.22 -81.33
N GLU A 389 33.05 -25.06 -81.89
CA GLU A 389 33.52 -23.88 -81.16
C GLU A 389 32.39 -23.27 -80.30
N MET A 390 31.15 -23.19 -80.81
CA MET A 390 29.96 -22.80 -80.05
C MET A 390 29.62 -23.77 -78.92
N GLU A 391 29.65 -25.08 -79.16
CA GLU A 391 29.40 -26.08 -78.12
C GLU A 391 30.50 -26.10 -77.05
N LYS A 392 31.77 -25.85 -77.41
CA LYS A 392 32.84 -25.60 -76.44
C LYS A 392 32.56 -24.34 -75.61
N ALA A 393 32.22 -23.22 -76.25
CA ALA A 393 31.91 -21.95 -75.58
C ALA A 393 30.68 -22.05 -74.66
N LYS A 394 29.64 -22.77 -75.07
CA LYS A 394 28.43 -23.06 -74.28
C LYS A 394 28.74 -23.93 -73.06
N LYS A 395 29.51 -25.02 -73.24
CA LYS A 395 30.00 -25.85 -72.13
C LYS A 395 30.90 -25.07 -71.18
N GLN A 396 31.71 -24.13 -71.68
CA GLN A 396 32.53 -23.27 -70.83
C GLN A 396 31.66 -22.30 -70.02
N ARG A 397 30.74 -21.56 -70.65
CA ARG A 397 29.77 -20.69 -69.94
C ARG A 397 28.98 -21.43 -68.85
N GLN A 398 28.61 -22.70 -69.08
CA GLN A 398 27.95 -23.54 -68.08
C GLN A 398 28.87 -23.91 -66.90
N ARG A 399 30.17 -24.15 -67.15
CA ARG A 399 31.18 -24.33 -66.10
C ARG A 399 31.40 -23.04 -65.31
N ASP A 400 31.59 -21.92 -66.00
CA ASP A 400 31.81 -20.61 -65.38
C ASP A 400 30.62 -20.22 -64.48
N ALA A 401 29.38 -20.40 -64.96
CA ALA A 401 28.18 -20.18 -64.16
C ALA A 401 28.09 -21.14 -62.95
N SER A 402 28.46 -22.42 -63.12
CA SER A 402 28.51 -23.39 -62.01
C SER A 402 29.56 -23.02 -60.96
N MET A 403 30.75 -22.56 -61.37
CA MET A 403 31.81 -22.07 -60.49
C MET A 403 31.35 -20.84 -59.70
N GLU A 404 30.61 -19.93 -60.33
CA GLU A 404 30.09 -18.72 -59.70
C GLU A 404 28.98 -19.03 -58.69
N VAL A 405 28.08 -19.97 -59.00
CA VAL A 405 27.13 -20.52 -58.02
C VAL A 405 27.85 -21.21 -56.84
N GLN A 406 28.92 -21.98 -57.12
CA GLN A 406 29.71 -22.63 -56.08
C GLN A 406 30.43 -21.62 -55.17
N LYS A 407 31.00 -20.54 -55.72
CA LYS A 407 31.59 -19.42 -54.95
C LYS A 407 30.55 -18.79 -54.02
N ILE A 408 29.36 -18.50 -54.52
CA ILE A 408 28.24 -17.93 -53.73
C ILE A 408 27.82 -18.90 -52.62
N GLN A 409 27.70 -20.20 -52.89
CA GLN A 409 27.38 -21.21 -51.88
C GLN A 409 28.46 -21.30 -50.79
N ILE A 410 29.75 -21.23 -51.15
CA ILE A 410 30.86 -21.21 -50.18
C ILE A 410 30.80 -19.95 -49.31
N GLN A 411 30.52 -18.77 -49.89
CA GLN A 411 30.31 -17.53 -49.15
C GLN A 411 29.12 -17.64 -48.17
N GLN A 412 27.98 -18.17 -48.61
CA GLN A 412 26.80 -18.38 -47.76
C GLN A 412 27.07 -19.38 -46.62
N MET A 413 27.85 -20.44 -46.86
CA MET A 413 28.28 -21.36 -45.80
C MET A 413 29.19 -20.68 -44.78
N ALA A 414 30.15 -19.87 -45.23
CA ALA A 414 31.05 -19.11 -44.36
C ALA A 414 30.28 -18.06 -43.53
N GLU A 415 29.36 -17.30 -44.13
CA GLU A 415 28.47 -16.39 -43.42
C GLU A 415 27.61 -17.10 -42.37
N LYS A 416 27.06 -18.28 -42.70
CA LYS A 416 26.24 -19.06 -41.77
C LYS A 416 27.07 -19.60 -40.60
N GLN A 417 28.31 -20.02 -40.83
CA GLN A 417 29.24 -20.39 -39.76
C GLN A 417 29.60 -19.18 -38.88
N ALA A 418 29.89 -18.02 -39.48
CA ALA A 418 30.20 -16.80 -38.73
C ALA A 418 29.02 -16.33 -37.86
N LYS A 419 27.79 -16.33 -38.40
CA LYS A 419 26.56 -16.03 -37.65
C LYS A 419 26.36 -17.01 -36.50
N HIS A 420 26.54 -18.31 -36.74
CA HIS A 420 26.43 -19.35 -35.71
C HIS A 420 27.50 -19.24 -34.60
N GLN A 421 28.69 -18.73 -34.92
CA GLN A 421 29.73 -18.41 -33.92
C GLN A 421 29.37 -17.14 -33.12
N GLN A 422 28.81 -16.11 -33.76
CA GLN A 422 28.33 -14.90 -33.10
C GLN A 422 27.15 -15.16 -32.16
N GLU A 423 26.18 -15.98 -32.59
CA GLU A 423 25.06 -16.47 -31.77
C GLU A 423 25.58 -17.16 -30.49
N LYS A 424 26.48 -18.14 -30.65
CA LYS A 424 27.12 -18.84 -29.53
C LYS A 424 27.88 -17.90 -28.58
N GLN A 425 28.58 -16.89 -29.10
CA GLN A 425 29.26 -15.92 -28.26
C GLN A 425 28.26 -15.04 -27.50
N ALA A 426 27.18 -14.59 -28.15
CA ALA A 426 26.13 -13.81 -27.52
C ALA A 426 25.39 -14.59 -26.42
N ASP A 427 25.15 -15.89 -26.61
CA ASP A 427 24.62 -16.79 -25.58
C ASP A 427 25.56 -16.87 -24.37
N LEU A 428 26.85 -17.12 -24.59
CA LEU A 428 27.87 -17.17 -23.53
C LEU A 428 28.01 -15.84 -22.78
N ASP A 429 28.01 -14.72 -23.51
CA ASP A 429 28.07 -13.37 -22.95
C ASP A 429 26.81 -13.05 -22.12
N TYR A 430 25.63 -13.52 -22.56
CA TYR A 430 24.38 -13.41 -21.81
C TYR A 430 24.38 -14.27 -20.54
N GLU A 431 24.89 -15.50 -20.59
CA GLU A 431 25.04 -16.35 -19.41
C GLU A 431 26.02 -15.71 -18.40
N ALA A 432 27.14 -15.17 -18.87
CA ALA A 432 28.10 -14.43 -18.03
C ALA A 432 27.48 -13.17 -17.39
N GLN A 433 26.69 -12.40 -18.15
CA GLN A 433 25.94 -11.25 -17.61
C GLN A 433 24.89 -11.67 -16.57
N ARG A 434 24.19 -12.79 -16.80
CA ARG A 434 23.21 -13.38 -15.86
C ARG A 434 23.89 -13.79 -14.56
N GLU A 435 25.05 -14.45 -14.62
CA GLU A 435 25.84 -14.83 -13.44
C GLU A 435 26.41 -13.62 -12.71
N ALA A 436 27.01 -12.65 -13.41
CA ALA A 436 27.48 -11.40 -12.82
C ALA A 436 26.34 -10.66 -12.09
N THR A 437 25.15 -10.58 -12.70
CA THR A 437 23.95 -10.01 -12.09
C THR A 437 23.51 -10.76 -10.83
N ALA A 438 23.56 -12.10 -10.84
CA ALA A 438 23.23 -12.90 -9.66
C ALA A 438 24.26 -12.71 -8.51
N LEU A 439 25.55 -12.64 -8.84
CA LEU A 439 26.63 -12.38 -7.89
C LEU A 439 26.52 -10.99 -7.26
N CYS A 440 26.13 -9.96 -8.03
CA CYS A 440 25.84 -8.63 -7.48
C CYS A 440 24.65 -8.67 -6.50
N LYS A 441 23.54 -9.30 -6.86
CA LYS A 441 22.35 -9.43 -6.00
C LYS A 441 22.61 -10.20 -4.70
N GLU A 442 23.41 -11.27 -4.71
CA GLU A 442 23.79 -11.97 -3.47
C GLU A 442 24.82 -11.17 -2.64
N ARG A 443 25.66 -10.31 -3.25
CA ARG A 443 26.50 -9.36 -2.50
C ARG A 443 25.67 -8.26 -1.83
N GLU A 444 24.67 -7.72 -2.53
CA GLU A 444 23.69 -6.77 -1.99
C GLU A 444 22.94 -7.41 -0.80
N PHE A 445 22.40 -8.61 -0.99
CA PHE A 445 21.74 -9.39 0.06
C PHE A 445 22.67 -9.65 1.26
N GLN A 446 23.90 -10.11 1.04
CA GLN A 446 24.84 -10.38 2.14
C GLN A 446 25.25 -9.10 2.87
N SER A 447 25.25 -7.95 2.22
CA SER A 447 25.57 -6.66 2.85
C SER A 447 24.41 -6.17 3.71
N TYR A 448 23.19 -6.21 3.17
CA TYR A 448 21.95 -5.92 3.89
C TYR A 448 21.75 -6.86 5.10
N ALA A 449 21.87 -8.17 4.90
CA ALA A 449 21.68 -9.16 5.95
C ALA A 449 22.70 -9.03 7.09
N LYS A 450 23.95 -8.64 6.79
CA LYS A 450 24.95 -8.30 7.82
C LYS A 450 24.54 -7.09 8.65
N GLN A 451 24.07 -6.01 8.01
CA GLN A 451 23.61 -4.80 8.70
C GLN A 451 22.45 -5.10 9.65
N VAL A 452 21.48 -5.92 9.22
CA VAL A 452 20.34 -6.36 10.06
C VAL A 452 20.80 -7.28 11.20
N ILE A 453 21.72 -8.21 10.95
CA ILE A 453 22.29 -9.05 12.03
C ILE A 453 23.05 -8.19 13.05
N GLU A 454 23.70 -7.10 12.61
CA GLU A 454 24.43 -6.18 13.49
C GLU A 454 23.52 -5.21 14.26
N SER A 455 22.34 -4.83 13.72
CA SER A 455 21.34 -4.06 14.47
C SER A 455 20.67 -4.94 15.53
N GLU A 456 20.33 -6.18 15.18
CA GLU A 456 19.70 -7.10 16.12
C GLU A 456 20.66 -7.62 17.18
N SER A 457 21.96 -7.77 16.89
CA SER A 457 22.93 -8.22 17.91
C SER A 457 23.11 -7.25 19.08
N LYS A 458 22.83 -5.95 18.86
CA LYS A 458 22.80 -4.90 19.89
C LYS A 458 21.52 -4.92 20.72
N THR A 459 20.49 -5.61 20.22
CA THR A 459 19.11 -5.56 20.70
C THR A 459 18.67 -6.89 21.33
N THR A 460 19.22 -8.03 20.89
CA THR A 460 18.70 -9.37 21.17
C THR A 460 19.74 -10.46 20.90
N HIS A 461 19.76 -11.48 21.76
CA HIS A 461 20.69 -12.61 21.65
C HIS A 461 20.18 -13.75 20.73
N HIS A 462 18.89 -13.73 20.36
CA HIS A 462 18.23 -14.69 19.45
C HIS A 462 18.62 -14.52 17.98
N LEU A 463 19.91 -14.47 17.68
CA LEU A 463 20.43 -14.31 16.32
C LEU A 463 20.39 -15.60 15.49
N TYR A 464 20.08 -16.75 16.11
CA TYR A 464 20.09 -18.05 15.44
C TYR A 464 19.18 -18.13 14.19
N PRO A 465 17.92 -17.65 14.20
CA PRO A 465 17.08 -17.62 13.00
C PRO A 465 17.72 -16.84 11.85
N LEU A 466 18.20 -15.62 12.11
CA LEU A 466 18.87 -14.76 11.13
C LEU A 466 20.15 -15.40 10.58
N LEU A 467 20.99 -15.97 11.45
CA LEU A 467 22.22 -16.66 11.08
C LEU A 467 21.97 -17.95 10.30
N LYS A 468 20.83 -18.62 10.51
CA LYS A 468 20.38 -19.75 9.70
C LYS A 468 19.92 -19.27 8.32
N ALA A 469 18.97 -18.33 8.23
CA ALA A 469 18.48 -17.80 6.96
C ALA A 469 19.60 -17.18 6.09
N TYR A 470 20.57 -16.50 6.71
CA TYR A 470 21.77 -16.00 6.03
C TYR A 470 22.61 -17.12 5.38
N LYS A 471 22.69 -18.30 6.00
CA LYS A 471 23.43 -19.47 5.49
C LYS A 471 22.64 -20.26 4.44
N ASP A 472 21.37 -20.55 4.68
CA ASP A 472 20.61 -21.59 3.95
C ASP A 472 20.49 -21.31 2.45
N GLY A 473 20.41 -20.04 2.03
CA GLY A 473 20.36 -19.67 0.62
C GLY A 473 21.66 -19.90 -0.19
N ARG A 474 22.76 -20.34 0.43
CA ARG A 474 23.91 -20.94 -0.31
C ARG A 474 23.66 -22.39 -0.75
N GLY A 475 22.56 -23.02 -0.31
CA GLY A 475 22.20 -24.40 -0.64
C GLY A 475 21.17 -24.55 -1.76
N LEU A 476 20.46 -23.49 -2.15
CA LEU A 476 19.37 -23.57 -3.14
C LEU A 476 19.87 -23.32 -4.57
N GLY A 477 20.06 -24.41 -5.31
CA GLY A 477 20.34 -24.41 -6.75
C GLY A 477 21.80 -24.11 -7.11
N TYR A 478 22.29 -22.92 -6.78
CA TYR A 478 23.66 -22.50 -7.10
C TYR A 478 24.67 -23.00 -6.07
N ARG A 479 24.95 -24.31 -6.13
CA ARG A 479 26.21 -24.87 -5.62
C ARG A 479 27.35 -24.05 -6.24
N PRO A 480 28.32 -23.54 -5.46
CA PRO A 480 29.50 -22.93 -6.05
C PRO A 480 30.15 -23.93 -7.02
N PHE A 481 30.45 -23.49 -8.24
CA PHE A 481 31.36 -24.23 -9.12
C PHE A 481 32.76 -24.13 -8.54
N SER A 482 33.02 -24.94 -7.50
CA SER A 482 34.33 -25.18 -6.93
C SER A 482 35.22 -25.71 -8.04
N ARG A 483 36.03 -24.82 -8.62
CA ARG A 483 36.89 -25.04 -9.81
C ARG A 483 38.12 -25.91 -9.50
N ALA A 484 37.94 -26.90 -8.62
CA ALA A 484 38.94 -27.65 -7.90
C ALA A 484 38.41 -29.03 -7.43
N ARG A 485 37.69 -29.75 -8.30
CA ARG A 485 37.59 -31.22 -8.20
C ARG A 485 37.32 -31.88 -9.54
N GLU A 486 38.39 -32.15 -10.27
CA GLU A 486 38.41 -33.28 -11.21
C GLU A 486 38.11 -34.53 -10.38
N GLY A 487 36.99 -35.20 -10.69
CA GLY A 487 36.30 -35.96 -9.65
C GLY A 487 35.13 -36.82 -10.09
N ILE A 488 35.26 -37.48 -11.24
CA ILE A 488 34.50 -38.70 -11.61
C ILE A 488 32.97 -38.54 -11.54
N ASN A 489 32.39 -37.95 -12.58
CA ASN A 489 30.98 -38.19 -12.93
C ASN A 489 30.91 -39.40 -13.89
N THR A 490 30.68 -40.61 -13.37
CA THR A 490 30.46 -41.81 -14.21
C THR A 490 29.05 -41.84 -14.78
N SER A 491 28.79 -41.03 -15.80
CA SER A 491 27.73 -41.32 -16.77
C SER A 491 28.27 -42.33 -17.79
N PHE A 492 27.80 -43.57 -17.75
CA PHE A 492 28.14 -44.60 -18.74
C PHE A 492 27.54 -44.25 -20.12
N GLN A 493 28.28 -43.47 -20.90
CA GLN A 493 28.19 -43.47 -22.35
C GLN A 493 29.53 -43.95 -22.89
N ALA A 494 29.58 -45.21 -23.32
CA ALA A 494 30.71 -45.70 -24.09
C ALA A 494 30.69 -44.98 -25.45
N GLN A 495 31.79 -44.31 -25.77
CA GLN A 495 32.09 -43.82 -27.10
C GLN A 495 33.32 -44.58 -27.59
N ASP A 496 33.15 -45.38 -28.63
CA ASP A 496 34.29 -45.85 -29.43
C ASP A 496 34.74 -44.72 -30.37
N ASP A 497 36.00 -44.74 -30.81
CA ASP A 497 36.65 -43.69 -31.61
C ASP A 497 36.03 -43.44 -33.01
N ALA A 498 34.91 -44.10 -33.33
CA ALA A 498 34.18 -44.03 -34.61
C ALA A 498 32.91 -43.15 -34.59
N GLY A 499 32.70 -42.35 -33.53
CA GLY A 499 31.92 -41.10 -33.59
C GLY A 499 30.44 -41.17 -34.06
N THR A 500 29.78 -42.32 -33.94
CA THR A 500 28.43 -42.55 -34.50
C THR A 500 27.40 -42.79 -33.40
N GLN A 501 26.31 -42.01 -33.38
CA GLN A 501 25.20 -42.22 -32.44
C GLN A 501 24.27 -43.34 -32.92
N LEU A 502 23.92 -44.26 -32.01
CA LEU A 502 22.84 -45.24 -32.23
C LEU A 502 21.48 -44.66 -31.84
N PRO A 503 20.39 -45.01 -32.55
CA PRO A 503 19.05 -44.52 -32.25
C PRO A 503 18.46 -45.16 -30.99
N TYR A 504 17.67 -44.39 -30.24
CA TYR A 504 16.92 -44.88 -29.08
C TYR A 504 15.85 -45.90 -29.49
N SER A 505 15.91 -47.10 -28.92
CA SER A 505 14.82 -48.09 -29.01
C SER A 505 13.73 -47.78 -27.98
N CYS A 506 12.60 -47.22 -28.40
CA CYS A 506 11.41 -47.18 -27.57
C CYS A 506 10.79 -48.58 -27.47
N THR A 507 10.77 -49.17 -26.28
CA THR A 507 9.96 -50.35 -25.99
C THR A 507 8.49 -49.97 -25.72
N THR A 508 7.60 -50.91 -26.03
CA THR A 508 6.16 -50.90 -25.74
C THR A 508 5.86 -50.79 -24.24
#